data_AF-A0A949D8J2-F1
#
_entry.id   AF-A0A949D8J2-F1
#
_cell.length_a   1.000
_cell.length_b   1.000
_cell.length_c   1.000
_cell.angle_alpha   90.00
_cell.angle_beta   90.00
_cell.angle_gamma   90.00
#
_symmetry.space_group_name_H-M   'P 1'
#
loop_
_entity.id
_entity.type
_entity.pdbx_description
1 polymer ?
#
loop_
_entity_poly.entity_id
_entity_poly.type
_entity_poly.pdbx_seq_one_letter_code
_entity_poly.pdbx_strand_id
1 'polypeptide(L)'
;MLDEIIRRYIASYNDRDIDAMLACVTDDVVFENISNTGQSMRLDGKALMRQVAEVSGNAFSYRRQRLINIVTGAGKAAAEIEFEGRAAVDLPNGVKAGETVRVRGASFFEFRGPLLCRIADYS
;
A
#
# COMPACT_ATOMS: atom_id res chain seq x y z
N MET A 1 10.09 13.99 -9.29
CA MET A 1 9.52 13.24 -10.45
C MET A 1 8.35 12.39 -9.97
N LEU A 2 7.38 11.97 -10.79
CA LEU A 2 6.22 11.18 -10.33
C LEU A 2 6.61 9.85 -9.65
N ASP A 3 7.70 9.24 -10.08
CA ASP A 3 8.29 8.04 -9.45
C ASP A 3 8.81 8.29 -8.01
N GLU A 4 9.24 9.52 -7.71
CA GLU A 4 9.87 9.84 -6.44
C GLU A 4 8.89 9.81 -5.26
N ILE A 5 7.67 10.33 -5.44
CA ILE A 5 6.65 10.30 -4.38
C ILE A 5 6.15 8.87 -4.13
N ILE A 6 6.11 8.02 -5.16
CA ILE A 6 5.78 6.60 -5.01
C ILE A 6 6.88 5.88 -4.22
N ARG A 7 8.15 6.11 -4.57
CA ARG A 7 9.27 5.55 -3.81
C ARG A 7 9.27 6.00 -2.35
N ARG A 8 8.98 7.28 -2.10
CA ARG A 8 8.84 7.81 -0.73
C ARG A 8 7.68 7.16 0.01
N TYR A 9 6.53 7.01 -0.63
CA TYR A 9 5.37 6.33 -0.05
C TYR A 9 5.71 4.88 0.35
N ILE A 10 6.33 4.12 -0.56
CA ILE A 10 6.74 2.72 -0.32
C ILE A 10 7.81 2.63 0.78
N ALA A 11 8.80 3.54 0.79
CA ALA A 11 9.81 3.60 1.84
C ALA A 11 9.18 3.86 3.21
N SER A 12 8.28 4.84 3.29
CA SER A 12 7.57 5.17 4.53
C SER A 12 6.70 4.01 5.02
N TYR A 13 6.02 3.30 4.11
CA TYR A 13 5.28 2.08 4.43
C TYR A 13 6.19 1.01 5.06
N ASN A 14 7.35 0.76 4.45
CA ASN A 14 8.34 -0.23 4.89
C ASN A 14 8.95 0.14 6.26
N ASP A 15 9.22 1.41 6.49
CA ASP A 15 9.76 1.93 7.75
C ASP A 15 8.69 2.03 8.86
N ARG A 16 7.42 1.73 8.54
CA ARG A 16 6.25 1.90 9.40
C ARG A 16 6.04 3.35 9.85
N ASP A 17 6.52 4.31 9.06
CA ASP A 17 6.30 5.74 9.26
C ASP A 17 4.97 6.16 8.61
N ILE A 18 3.90 6.07 9.41
CA ILE A 18 2.54 6.38 8.96
C ILE A 18 2.40 7.86 8.59
N ASP A 19 3.05 8.76 9.33
CA ASP A 19 2.96 10.20 9.06
C ASP A 19 3.66 10.57 7.75
N ALA A 20 4.86 10.04 7.49
CA ALA A 20 5.55 10.25 6.22
C ALA A 20 4.81 9.60 5.04
N MET A 21 4.18 8.43 5.26
CA MET A 21 3.35 7.77 4.26
C MET A 21 2.13 8.62 3.88
N LEU A 22 1.41 9.16 4.88
CA LEU A 22 0.24 10.01 4.67
C LEU A 22 0.59 11.41 4.16
N ALA A 23 1.82 11.87 4.34
CA ALA A 23 2.31 13.10 3.71
C ALA A 23 2.43 12.98 2.18
N CYS A 24 2.43 11.76 1.63
CA CYS A 24 2.52 11.52 0.19
C CYS A 24 1.17 11.58 -0.54
N VAL A 25 0.06 11.69 0.19
CA VAL A 25 -1.30 11.58 -0.37
C VAL A 25 -2.13 12.85 -0.14
N THR A 26 -3.14 13.08 -0.98
CA THR A 26 -4.12 14.16 -0.78
C THR A 26 -5.04 13.86 0.41
N ASP A 27 -5.70 14.89 0.97
CA ASP A 27 -6.61 14.68 2.11
C ASP A 27 -7.83 13.83 1.73
N ASP A 28 -8.24 13.91 0.47
CA ASP A 28 -9.33 13.17 -0.15
C ASP A 28 -8.87 11.91 -0.91
N VAL A 29 -7.68 11.38 -0.58
CA VAL A 29 -7.12 10.20 -1.27
C VAL A 29 -8.10 9.04 -1.26
N VAL A 30 -8.21 8.34 -2.39
CA VAL A 30 -8.92 7.07 -2.49
C VAL A 30 -7.90 5.93 -2.44
N PHE A 31 -8.00 5.07 -1.44
CA PHE A 31 -7.22 3.83 -1.37
C PHE A 31 -8.12 2.62 -1.63
N GLU A 32 -7.69 1.73 -2.53
CA GLU A 32 -8.40 0.53 -2.91
C GLU A 32 -7.46 -0.68 -2.82
N ASN A 33 -7.90 -1.74 -2.15
CA ASN A 33 -7.23 -3.05 -2.18
C ASN A 33 -8.20 -4.06 -2.78
N ILE A 34 -7.83 -4.64 -3.92
CA ILE A 34 -8.69 -5.50 -4.73
C ILE A 34 -7.98 -6.85 -4.84
N SER A 35 -8.47 -7.82 -4.07
CA SER A 35 -7.92 -9.16 -4.02
C SER A 35 -8.86 -10.16 -4.67
N ASN A 36 -8.32 -11.07 -5.49
CA ASN A 36 -9.11 -12.16 -6.08
C ASN A 36 -9.56 -13.22 -5.06
N THR A 37 -8.91 -13.30 -3.89
CA THR A 37 -9.13 -14.35 -2.88
C THR A 37 -9.79 -13.83 -1.60
N GLY A 38 -10.13 -12.55 -1.54
CA GLY A 38 -10.68 -11.89 -0.36
C GLY A 38 -11.72 -10.81 -0.67
N GLN A 39 -12.07 -10.02 0.35
CA GLN A 39 -12.94 -8.86 0.17
C GLN A 39 -12.14 -7.67 -0.34
N SER A 40 -12.64 -7.02 -1.39
CA SER A 40 -12.12 -5.72 -1.81
C SER A 40 -12.42 -4.67 -0.74
N MET A 41 -11.43 -3.84 -0.44
CA MET A 41 -11.55 -2.72 0.48
C MET A 41 -11.41 -1.40 -0.28
N ARG A 42 -12.20 -0.41 0.11
CA ARG A 42 -12.05 0.98 -0.33
C ARG A 42 -12.09 1.91 0.87
N LEU A 43 -11.16 2.85 0.91
CA LEU A 43 -11.05 3.89 1.92
C LEU A 43 -11.08 5.25 1.22
N ASP A 44 -12.02 6.10 1.61
CA ASP A 44 -12.18 7.44 1.07
C ASP A 44 -11.69 8.45 2.12
N GLY A 45 -10.51 9.02 1.87
CA GLY A 45 -9.89 10.06 2.66
C GLY A 45 -8.73 9.59 3.54
N LYS A 46 -7.81 10.52 3.79
CA LYS A 46 -6.56 10.32 4.56
C LYS A 46 -6.82 9.86 6.00
N ALA A 47 -7.93 10.28 6.60
CA ALA A 47 -8.31 9.89 7.96
C ALA A 47 -8.63 8.39 8.08
N LEU A 48 -9.43 7.84 7.16
CA LEU A 48 -9.72 6.40 7.12
C LEU A 48 -8.48 5.59 6.77
N MET A 49 -7.68 6.09 5.83
CA MET A 49 -6.39 5.48 5.48
C MET A 49 -5.45 5.38 6.70
N ARG A 50 -5.37 6.44 7.53
CA ARG A 50 -4.60 6.42 8.79
C ARG A 50 -5.09 5.33 9.73
N GLN A 51 -6.38 5.32 10.03
CA GLN A 51 -6.96 4.36 10.97
C GLN A 51 -6.67 2.92 10.54
N VAL A 52 -6.83 2.61 9.25
CA VAL A 52 -6.54 1.27 8.73
C VAL A 52 -5.05 0.97 8.74
N ALA A 53 -4.18 1.93 8.41
CA ALA A 53 -2.73 1.73 8.44
C ALA A 53 -2.21 1.43 9.86
N GLU A 54 -2.76 2.10 10.88
CA GLU A 54 -2.43 1.89 12.30
C GLU A 54 -2.89 0.52 12.78
N VAL A 55 -4.10 0.10 12.43
CA VAL A 55 -4.65 -1.21 12.85
C VAL A 55 -3.97 -2.36 12.10
N SER A 56 -3.91 -2.28 10.77
CA SER A 56 -3.34 -3.35 9.93
C SER A 56 -1.82 -3.47 10.03
N GLY A 57 -1.12 -2.40 10.42
CA GLY A 57 0.33 -2.42 10.62
C GLY A 57 0.80 -3.43 11.65
N ASN A 58 -0.07 -3.77 12.62
CA ASN A 58 0.22 -4.76 13.67
C ASN A 58 -0.04 -6.21 13.24
N ALA A 59 -0.64 -6.44 12.07
CA ALA A 59 -0.89 -7.80 11.56
C ALA A 59 0.40 -8.53 11.17
N PHE A 60 1.50 -7.79 10.93
CA PHE A 60 2.76 -8.34 10.45
C PHE A 60 3.93 -7.89 11.33
N SER A 61 4.70 -8.85 11.85
CA SER A 61 5.91 -8.63 12.65
C SER A 61 7.08 -8.14 11.78
N TYR A 62 7.06 -8.52 10.50
CA TYR A 62 7.89 -7.98 9.42
C TYR A 62 7.01 -7.74 8.22
N ARG A 63 7.21 -6.62 7.51
CA ARG A 63 6.53 -6.34 6.24
C ARG A 63 7.46 -5.54 5.33
N ARG A 64 7.42 -5.83 4.03
CA ARG A 64 8.18 -5.08 3.03
C ARG A 64 7.49 -5.14 1.67
N GLN A 65 7.30 -3.99 1.06
CA GLN A 65 6.99 -3.83 -0.35
C GLN A 65 8.28 -3.56 -1.12
N ARG A 66 8.49 -4.31 -2.20
CA ARG A 66 9.58 -4.12 -3.16
C ARG A 66 9.00 -3.68 -4.49
N LEU A 67 9.38 -2.49 -4.94
CA LEU A 67 9.06 -1.98 -6.27
C LEU A 67 9.90 -2.74 -7.31
N ILE A 68 9.26 -3.58 -8.12
CA ILE A 68 9.92 -4.41 -9.14
C ILE A 68 10.10 -3.61 -10.43
N ASN A 69 9.03 -2.96 -10.86
CA ASN A 69 9.00 -2.12 -12.06
C ASN A 69 8.01 -0.98 -11.88
N ILE A 70 8.20 0.10 -12.61
CA ILE A 70 7.28 1.24 -12.64
C ILE A 70 7.26 1.91 -14.01
N VAL A 71 6.06 2.24 -14.46
CA VAL A 71 5.82 3.04 -15.66
C VAL A 71 4.98 4.25 -15.26
N THR A 72 5.43 5.44 -15.63
CA THR A 72 4.73 6.71 -15.37
C THR A 72 4.34 7.39 -16.67
N GLY A 73 3.14 7.95 -16.74
CA GLY A 73 2.68 8.71 -17.90
C GLY A 73 1.35 9.40 -17.65
N ALA A 74 1.12 10.56 -18.28
CA ALA A 74 -0.14 11.30 -18.26
C ALA A 74 -0.76 11.50 -16.85
N GLY A 75 0.09 11.81 -15.85
CA GLY A 75 -0.38 12.02 -14.47
C GLY A 75 -0.83 10.74 -13.76
N LYS A 76 -0.34 9.58 -14.19
CA LYS A 76 -0.59 8.27 -13.60
C LYS A 76 0.68 7.43 -13.56
N ALA A 77 0.67 6.38 -12.75
CA ALA A 77 1.70 5.36 -12.75
C ALA A 77 1.10 3.97 -12.54
N ALA A 78 1.76 2.97 -13.12
CA ALA A 78 1.52 1.56 -12.83
C ALA A 78 2.83 0.96 -12.32
N ALA A 79 2.76 0.27 -11.20
CA ALA A 79 3.89 -0.35 -10.56
C ALA A 79 3.63 -1.84 -10.36
N GLU A 80 4.67 -2.64 -10.54
CA GLU A 80 4.69 -4.00 -10.07
C GLU A 80 5.32 -4.04 -8.69
N ILE A 81 4.59 -4.58 -7.71
CA ILE A 81 5.03 -4.66 -6.31
C ILE A 81 5.04 -6.11 -5.84
N GLU A 82 6.13 -6.49 -5.19
CA GLU A 82 6.22 -7.71 -4.41
C GLU A 82 6.12 -7.35 -2.93
N PHE A 83 5.09 -7.88 -2.26
CA PHE A 83 4.93 -7.80 -0.82
C PHE A 83 5.44 -9.08 -0.17
N GLU A 84 6.24 -8.92 0.88
CA GLU A 84 6.60 -9.98 1.81
C GLU A 84 6.20 -9.56 3.23
N GLY A 85 5.51 -10.43 3.96
CA GLY A 85 5.12 -10.19 5.34
C GLY A 85 5.21 -11.44 6.19
N ARG A 86 5.63 -11.29 7.45
CA ARG A 86 5.58 -12.35 8.46
C ARG A 86 4.45 -12.08 9.43
N ALA A 87 3.44 -12.95 9.47
CA ALA A 87 2.26 -12.77 10.29
C ALA A 87 2.63 -12.65 11.78
N ALA A 88 2.15 -11.61 12.46
CA ALA A 88 2.31 -11.46 13.91
C ALA A 88 1.19 -12.17 14.69
N VAL A 89 0.04 -12.36 14.04
CA VAL A 89 -1.17 -12.98 14.55
C VAL A 89 -1.72 -13.94 13.50
N ASP A 90 -2.64 -14.81 13.89
CA ASP A 90 -3.40 -15.60 12.92
C ASP A 90 -4.22 -14.65 12.03
N LEU A 91 -4.05 -14.76 10.72
CA LEU A 91 -4.74 -13.92 9.75
C LEU A 91 -6.07 -14.55 9.30
N PRO A 92 -7.07 -13.74 8.91
CA PRO A 92 -8.39 -14.24 8.50
C PRO A 92 -8.39 -15.20 7.31
N ASN A 93 -7.34 -15.16 6.48
CA ASN A 93 -7.17 -16.04 5.32
C ASN A 93 -6.54 -17.41 5.68
N GLY A 94 -6.37 -17.73 6.96
CA GLY A 94 -5.88 -19.01 7.45
C GLY A 94 -4.36 -19.07 7.70
N VAL A 95 -3.61 -18.03 7.34
CA VAL A 95 -2.18 -17.92 7.64
C VAL A 95 -1.96 -17.82 9.14
N LYS A 96 -1.07 -18.64 9.69
CA LYS A 96 -0.78 -18.70 11.12
C LYS A 96 0.29 -17.71 11.56
N ALA A 97 0.24 -17.29 12.81
CA ALA A 97 1.27 -16.45 13.40
C ALA A 97 2.67 -17.07 13.19
N GLY A 98 3.61 -16.26 12.72
CA GLY A 98 4.98 -16.68 12.42
C GLY A 98 5.23 -17.14 10.98
N GLU A 99 4.18 -17.45 10.20
CA GLU A 99 4.30 -17.80 8.78
C GLU A 99 4.60 -16.59 7.89
N THR A 100 5.27 -16.85 6.77
CA THR A 100 5.61 -15.83 5.78
C THR A 100 4.65 -15.89 4.60
N VAL A 101 4.10 -14.73 4.24
CA VAL A 101 3.26 -14.51 3.06
C VAL A 101 4.07 -13.74 2.03
N ARG A 102 3.97 -14.16 0.77
CA ARG A 102 4.49 -13.42 -0.38
C ARG A 102 3.38 -13.23 -1.40
N VAL A 103 3.19 -11.99 -1.83
CA VAL A 103 2.18 -11.61 -2.82
C VAL A 103 2.85 -10.74 -3.86
N ARG A 104 2.62 -11.05 -5.14
CA ARG A 104 3.04 -10.20 -6.25
C ARG A 104 1.78 -9.62 -6.87
N GLY A 105 1.79 -8.31 -7.06
CA GLY A 105 0.61 -7.56 -7.49
C GLY A 105 0.98 -6.32 -8.30
N ALA A 106 -0.06 -5.62 -8.71
CA ALA A 106 0.06 -4.37 -9.42
C ALA A 106 -0.58 -3.24 -8.62
N SER A 107 0.12 -2.11 -8.51
CA SER A 107 -0.39 -0.89 -7.88
C SER A 107 -0.53 0.20 -8.93
N PHE A 108 -1.70 0.83 -8.97
CA PHE A 108 -2.00 1.95 -9.85
C PHE A 108 -2.11 3.24 -9.04
N PHE A 109 -1.42 4.26 -9.50
CA PHE A 109 -1.32 5.55 -8.84
C PHE A 109 -1.89 6.65 -9.74
N GLU A 110 -2.73 7.51 -9.17
CA GLU A 110 -3.14 8.75 -9.81
C GLU A 110 -2.69 9.94 -8.97
N PHE A 111 -2.29 11.01 -9.66
CA PHE A 111 -1.66 12.16 -9.03
C PHE A 111 -2.53 13.39 -9.15
N ARG A 112 -2.47 14.23 -8.11
CA ARG A 112 -3.00 15.60 -8.13
C ARG A 112 -1.90 16.53 -7.67
N GLY A 113 -1.29 17.22 -8.64
CA GLY A 113 -0.06 17.97 -8.38
C GLY A 113 1.07 17.03 -7.89
N PRO A 114 1.73 17.33 -6.76
CA PRO A 114 2.84 16.51 -6.25
C PRO A 114 2.39 15.31 -5.40
N LEU A 115 1.09 15.15 -5.14
CA LEU A 115 0.56 14.15 -4.20
C LEU A 115 -0.22 13.05 -4.94
N LEU A 116 -0.28 11.88 -4.30
CA LEU A 116 -1.12 10.76 -4.73
C LEU A 116 -2.57 11.03 -4.31
N CYS A 117 -3.50 11.05 -5.25
CA CYS A 117 -4.93 11.17 -4.95
C CYS A 117 -5.69 9.85 -5.09
N ARG A 118 -5.09 8.84 -5.71
CA ARG A 118 -5.62 7.48 -5.73
C ARG A 118 -4.50 6.45 -5.73
N ILE A 119 -4.69 5.39 -4.97
CA ILE A 119 -3.83 4.20 -4.91
C ILE A 119 -4.76 2.99 -5.01
N ALA A 120 -4.56 2.16 -6.03
CA ALA A 120 -5.34 0.93 -6.21
C ALA A 120 -4.40 -0.26 -6.35
N ASP A 121 -4.43 -1.14 -5.35
CA ASP A 121 -3.60 -2.34 -5.27
C ASP A 121 -4.39 -3.57 -5.71
N TYR A 122 -3.82 -4.35 -6.62
CA TYR A 122 -4.38 -5.59 -7.15
C TYR A 122 -3.47 -6.77 -6.82
N SER A 123 -4.04 -7.82 -6.23
CA SER A 123 -3.36 -9.06 -5.83
C SER A 123 -4.12 -10.31 -6.23
#